data_AF-A0A2G9H9R7-F1
#
_entry.id   AF-A0A2G9H9R7-F1
#
_cell.length_a   1.000
_cell.length_b   1.000
_cell.length_c   1.000
_cell.angle_alpha   90.00
_cell.angle_beta   90.00
_cell.angle_gamma   90.00
#
_symmetry.space_group_name_H-M   'P 1'
#
loop_
_entity.id
_entity.type
_entity.pdbx_description
1 polymer ?
#
loop_
_entity_poly.entity_id
_entity_poly.type
_entity_poly.pdbx_seq_one_letter_code
_entity_poly.pdbx_strand_id
1 'polypeptide(L)'
;MNVEEIREFIGSDSLAFLSIESIKKLLGDDSKNFCYACFSGKYPVEPRGKTKRVGDFVDDGLSGSVGAVDGGWLPGTKDEIEFSA
;
A
#
# COMPACT_ATOMS: atom_id res chain seq x y z
N MET A 1 2.35 12.37 -8.20
CA MET A 1 2.13 11.76 -9.52
C MET A 1 0.63 11.68 -9.77
N ASN A 2 0.13 12.56 -10.63
CA ASN A 2 -1.21 12.48 -11.21
C ASN A 2 -1.21 11.49 -12.38
N VAL A 3 -2.40 11.07 -12.84
CA VAL A 3 -2.56 10.14 -13.98
C VAL A 3 -1.85 10.66 -15.23
N GLU A 4 -1.93 11.96 -15.54
CA GLU A 4 -1.23 12.55 -16.69
C GLU A 4 0.29 12.48 -16.54
N GLU A 5 0.82 12.73 -15.35
CA GLU A 5 2.26 12.64 -15.09
C GLU A 5 2.76 11.19 -15.26
N ILE A 6 1.96 10.21 -14.85
CA ILE A 6 2.27 8.78 -15.06
C ILE A 6 2.22 8.44 -16.55
N ARG A 7 1.21 8.93 -17.28
CA ARG A 7 1.06 8.71 -18.74
C ARG A 7 2.27 9.23 -19.51
N GLU A 8 2.71 10.45 -19.21
CA GLU A 8 3.89 11.06 -19.81
C GLU A 8 5.17 10.31 -19.43
N PHE A 9 5.29 9.92 -18.16
CA PHE A 9 6.45 9.17 -17.67
C PHE A 9 6.64 7.82 -18.38
N ILE A 10 5.57 7.07 -18.62
CA ILE A 10 5.64 5.78 -19.33
C ILE A 10 5.64 5.93 -20.87
N GLY A 11 5.39 7.13 -21.40
CA GLY A 11 5.35 7.39 -22.84
C GLY A 11 4.13 6.82 -23.56
N SER A 12 2.97 6.70 -22.90
CA SER A 12 1.75 6.16 -23.50
C SER A 12 0.86 7.26 -24.12
N ASP A 13 0.17 6.94 -25.22
CA ASP A 13 -0.82 7.83 -25.84
C ASP A 13 -2.04 8.05 -24.94
N SER A 14 -2.42 7.05 -24.15
CA SER A 14 -3.54 7.13 -23.20
C SER A 14 -3.27 6.31 -21.93
N LEU A 15 -3.87 6.73 -20.81
CA LEU A 15 -3.80 6.00 -19.55
C LEU A 15 -5.12 6.15 -18.80
N ALA A 16 -5.64 5.04 -18.28
CA ALA A 16 -6.80 5.03 -17.40
C ALA A 16 -6.63 3.95 -16.33
N PHE A 17 -7.02 4.28 -15.10
CA PHE A 17 -7.06 3.31 -13.99
C PHE A 17 -8.47 2.76 -13.81
N LEU A 18 -8.57 1.50 -13.40
CA LEU A 18 -9.84 0.90 -13.03
C LEU A 18 -10.34 1.51 -11.72
N SER A 19 -11.60 1.94 -11.69
CA SER A 19 -12.18 2.53 -10.48
C SER A 19 -12.45 1.47 -9.41
N ILE A 20 -12.25 1.82 -8.14
CA ILE A 20 -12.53 0.93 -7.00
C ILE A 20 -14.02 0.55 -6.97
N GLU A 21 -14.91 1.47 -7.31
CA GLU A 21 -16.36 1.22 -7.33
C GLU A 21 -16.75 0.22 -8.42
N SER A 22 -16.08 0.26 -9.59
CA SER A 22 -16.26 -0.75 -10.64
C SER A 22 -15.86 -2.13 -10.15
N ILE A 23 -14.73 -2.24 -9.42
CA ILE A 23 -14.28 -3.50 -8.83
C ILE A 23 -15.33 -4.02 -7.84
N LYS A 24 -15.77 -3.19 -6.88
CA LYS A 24 -16.81 -3.58 -5.91
C LYS A 24 -18.09 -4.06 -6.58
N LYS A 25 -18.53 -3.39 -7.64
CA LYS A 25 -19.72 -3.80 -8.40
C LYS A 25 -19.55 -5.16 -9.08
N LEU A 26 -18.36 -5.45 -9.62
CA LEU A 26 -18.06 -6.73 -10.25
C LEU A 26 -18.04 -7.89 -9.25
N LEU A 27 -17.57 -7.62 -8.02
CA LEU A 27 -17.56 -8.60 -6.93
C LEU A 27 -18.95 -8.82 -6.30
N GLY A 28 -19.90 -7.90 -6.50
CA GLY A 28 -21.25 -8.01 -5.96
C GLY A 28 -21.27 -8.11 -4.44
N ASP A 29 -21.99 -9.10 -3.92
CA ASP A 29 -22.17 -9.31 -2.47
C ASP A 29 -20.85 -9.66 -1.76
N ASP A 30 -19.93 -10.32 -2.45
CA ASP A 30 -18.62 -10.72 -1.90
C ASP A 30 -17.65 -9.54 -1.78
N SER A 31 -17.99 -8.37 -2.32
CA SER A 31 -17.12 -7.19 -2.30
C SER A 31 -16.67 -6.79 -0.89
N LYS A 32 -17.47 -7.08 0.15
CA LYS A 32 -17.16 -6.78 1.55
C LYS A 32 -16.11 -7.71 2.16
N ASN A 33 -15.86 -8.86 1.53
CA ASN A 33 -14.95 -9.90 2.03
C ASN A 33 -13.48 -9.65 1.62
N PHE A 34 -13.22 -8.60 0.82
CA PHE A 34 -11.89 -8.28 0.31
C PHE A 34 -11.31 -7.00 0.93
N CYS A 35 -9.99 -6.97 1.07
CA CYS A 35 -9.24 -5.81 1.54
C CYS A 35 -8.92 -4.87 0.36
N TYR A 36 -9.23 -3.57 0.50
CA TYR A 36 -8.93 -2.53 -0.49
C TYR A 36 -7.92 -1.49 0.03
N ALA A 37 -7.13 -1.85 1.05
CA ALA A 37 -6.23 -0.92 1.71
C ALA A 37 -5.13 -0.38 0.78
N CYS A 38 -4.64 -1.18 -0.17
CA CYS A 38 -3.64 -0.72 -1.14
C CYS A 38 -4.14 0.41 -2.05
N PHE A 39 -5.45 0.52 -2.26
CA PHE A 39 -6.06 1.58 -3.08
C PHE A 39 -6.60 2.74 -2.24
N SER A 40 -7.13 2.45 -1.05
CA SER A 40 -7.83 3.42 -0.19
C SER A 40 -7.01 3.96 0.98
N GLY A 41 -5.88 3.32 1.29
CA GLY A 41 -5.09 3.56 2.51
C GLY A 41 -5.72 3.06 3.80
N LYS A 42 -6.97 2.55 3.77
CA LYS A 42 -7.71 2.12 4.96
C LYS A 42 -7.46 0.64 5.24
N TYR A 43 -6.49 0.35 6.09
CA TYR A 43 -6.18 -1.01 6.51
C TYR A 43 -7.18 -1.48 7.58
N PRO A 44 -7.86 -2.63 7.39
CA PRO A 44 -8.71 -3.22 8.44
C PRO A 44 -7.92 -3.60 9.70
N VAL A 45 -6.62 -3.84 9.55
CA VAL A 45 -5.67 -4.10 10.64
C VAL A 45 -4.55 -3.09 10.54
N GLU A 46 -4.45 -2.21 11.52
CA GLU A 46 -3.45 -1.15 11.51
C GLU A 46 -2.04 -1.69 11.75
N PRO A 47 -1.04 -1.26 10.95
CA PRO A 47 0.34 -1.65 11.15
C PRO A 47 0.89 -1.03 12.45
N ARG A 48 1.44 -1.87 13.32
CA ARG A 48 2.06 -1.44 14.59
C ARG A 48 3.55 -1.04 14.47
N GLY A 49 4.06 -0.84 13.24
CA GLY A 49 5.48 -0.56 12.96
C GLY A 49 5.89 -0.88 11.51
N LYS A 50 7.21 -1.03 11.25
CA LYS A 50 7.73 -1.42 9.91
C LYS A 50 7.32 -2.86 9.59
N THR A 51 6.60 -3.09 8.47
CA THR A 51 6.11 -4.44 8.11
C THR A 51 6.52 -4.89 6.69
N LYS A 52 7.29 -5.99 6.67
CA LYS A 52 7.57 -6.96 5.58
C LYS A 52 7.65 -8.32 6.26
N ARG A 53 7.10 -9.41 5.69
CA ARG A 53 7.33 -10.78 6.22
C ARG A 53 8.19 -11.60 5.25
N VAL A 54 9.06 -12.43 5.83
CA VAL A 54 10.28 -13.05 5.28
C VAL A 54 10.17 -13.65 3.87
N GLY A 55 11.25 -13.38 3.13
CA GLY A 55 11.75 -14.04 1.93
C GLY A 55 13.24 -13.69 1.81
N ASP A 56 14.06 -14.21 2.74
CA ASP A 56 15.51 -14.17 2.65
C ASP A 56 15.97 -15.56 2.15
N PHE A 57 16.65 -15.65 1.00
CA PHE A 57 18.10 -15.92 1.00
C PHE A 57 18.75 -16.18 -0.37
N VAL A 58 18.04 -16.42 -1.48
CA VAL A 58 18.71 -16.59 -2.79
C VAL A 58 17.88 -16.09 -3.98
N ASP A 59 18.46 -15.15 -4.73
CA ASP A 59 18.21 -14.76 -6.14
C ASP A 59 17.51 -13.43 -6.50
N ASP A 60 16.87 -12.70 -5.58
CA ASP A 60 16.19 -11.44 -5.99
C ASP A 60 17.08 -10.19 -6.06
N GLY A 61 18.41 -10.30 -5.95
CA GLY A 61 19.35 -9.20 -6.16
C GLY A 61 19.18 -7.94 -5.27
N LEU A 62 18.25 -7.96 -4.32
CA LEU A 62 17.95 -6.85 -3.42
C LEU A 62 18.68 -7.02 -2.09
N SER A 63 20.01 -7.07 -2.14
CA SER A 63 20.84 -6.73 -0.99
C SER A 63 20.85 -5.21 -0.83
N GLY A 64 19.73 -4.65 -0.35
CA GLY A 64 19.66 -3.27 0.11
C GLY A 64 19.81 -3.24 1.62
N SER A 65 20.92 -2.71 2.11
CA SER A 65 21.14 -2.44 3.53
C SER A 65 19.96 -1.69 4.16
N VAL A 66 19.68 -1.98 5.43
CA VAL A 66 18.58 -1.42 6.24
C VAL A 66 18.51 0.12 6.25
N GLY A 67 19.51 0.81 5.69
CA GLY A 67 19.57 2.26 5.50
C GLY A 67 18.98 2.79 4.18
N ALA A 68 18.52 1.95 3.25
CA ALA A 68 17.94 2.41 1.97
C ALA A 68 16.41 2.63 2.01
N VAL A 69 15.77 2.43 3.17
CA VAL A 69 14.38 2.84 3.38
C VAL A 69 14.35 4.30 3.78
N ASP A 70 14.52 5.20 2.80
CA ASP A 70 14.18 6.60 3.00
C ASP A 70 12.73 6.67 3.48
N GLY A 71 12.59 7.33 4.63
CA GLY A 71 11.46 7.14 5.52
C GLY A 71 10.13 7.64 4.98
N GLY A 72 9.06 7.11 5.58
CA GLY A 72 7.78 7.78 5.68
C GLY A 72 6.68 7.14 4.86
N TRP A 73 5.97 6.16 5.44
CA TRP A 73 4.68 5.70 4.92
C TRP A 73 3.53 5.76 5.93
N LEU A 74 3.73 6.38 7.10
CA LEU A 74 2.64 6.64 8.05
C LEU A 74 2.80 8.04 8.66
N PRO A 75 2.06 9.05 8.19
CA PRO A 75 1.85 10.26 8.97
C PRO A 75 0.81 9.96 10.06
N GLY A 76 1.29 9.71 11.28
CA GLY A 76 0.51 9.86 12.50
C GLY A 76 -0.19 8.61 13.04
N THR A 77 0.43 7.96 14.02
CA THR A 77 -0.26 7.38 15.19
C THR A 77 0.61 7.65 16.42
N LYS A 78 0.46 8.84 17.00
CA LYS A 78 0.84 9.08 18.40
C LYS A 78 -0.45 8.94 19.20
N ASP A 79 -0.71 7.73 19.67
CA ASP A 79 -1.58 7.56 20.83
C ASP A 79 -0.80 6.74 21.85
N GLU A 80 -0.51 7.41 22.95
CA GLU A 80 0.21 6.93 24.11
C GLU A 80 -0.58 5.78 24.75
N ILE A 81 -0.01 4.58 24.71
CA ILE A 81 -0.51 3.47 25.53
C ILE A 81 0.00 3.74 26.95
N GLU A 82 -0.76 4.48 27.76
CA GLU A 82 -0.65 4.42 29.21
C GLU A 82 -1.17 3.05 29.67
N PHE A 83 -0.23 2.18 30.04
CA PHE A 83 -0.51 0.96 30.79
C PHE A 83 -0.73 1.37 32.25
N SER A 84 -1.99 1.46 32.70
CA SER A 84 -2.30 1.49 34.13
C SER A 84 -2.30 0.07 34.68
N ALA A 85 -1.39 -0.19 35.61
CA ALA A 85 -1.42 -1.30 36.56
C ALA A 85 -1.32 -0.71 37.96
#